data_AF-A0A432R7B0-F1
#
_entry.id   AF-A0A432R7B0-F1
#
_cell.length_a   1.000
_cell.length_b   1.000
_cell.length_c   1.000
_cell.angle_alpha   90.00
_cell.angle_beta   90.00
_cell.angle_gamma   90.00
#
_symmetry.space_group_name_H-M   'P 1'
#
loop_
_entity.id
_entity.type
_entity.pdbx_description
1 polymer ?
#
loop_
_entity_poly.entity_id
_entity_poly.type
_entity_poly.pdbx_seq_one_letter_code
_entity_poly.pdbx_strand_id
1 'polypeptide(L)'
;MINDIPFSVLSASILAACAPLVIIALGEMITEKSGVINLSLDGTVLFSAMVAFVAAKESGSLLLGFMAGGCAGMVTGLVVGYFSIYLHLSQVAVGFALSLLCRDLAYFLGNPYSRVPGPTLISSKLPFNDMLPDFLQKITAQPLTVPFAFALLALLIWFFKFSRTGLQLRSVGENPAAAFA
;
A
#
# COMPACT_ATOMS: atom_id res chain seq x y z
N MET A 1 -13.18 16.40 -28.10
CA MET A 1 -11.77 15.95 -27.94
C MET A 1 -11.60 14.75 -26.98
N ILE A 2 -12.68 14.21 -26.38
CA ILE A 2 -12.61 13.02 -25.50
C ILE A 2 -12.97 11.72 -26.24
N ASN A 3 -13.62 11.80 -27.41
CA ASN A 3 -14.19 10.64 -28.11
C ASN A 3 -13.18 9.79 -28.91
N ASP A 4 -11.91 10.19 -29.00
CA ASP A 4 -10.89 9.49 -29.80
C ASP A 4 -9.79 8.83 -28.95
N ILE A 5 -9.95 8.74 -27.62
CA ILE A 5 -8.97 8.01 -26.80
C ILE A 5 -9.15 6.51 -27.06
N PRO A 6 -8.14 5.81 -27.60
CA PRO A 6 -8.26 4.38 -27.84
C PRO A 6 -8.48 3.66 -26.52
N PHE A 7 -9.42 2.71 -26.51
CA PHE A 7 -9.79 1.93 -25.32
C PHE A 7 -8.58 1.28 -24.62
N SER A 8 -7.55 0.91 -25.38
CA SER A 8 -6.29 0.37 -24.85
C SER A 8 -5.53 1.36 -23.96
N VAL A 9 -5.51 2.66 -24.30
CA VAL A 9 -4.85 3.69 -23.49
C VAL A 9 -5.67 3.99 -22.24
N LEU A 10 -7.00 4.05 -22.36
CA LEU A 10 -7.90 4.26 -21.23
C LEU A 10 -7.71 3.13 -20.18
N SER A 11 -7.82 1.88 -20.60
CA SER A 11 -7.66 0.72 -19.72
C SER A 11 -6.28 0.64 -19.07
N ALA A 12 -5.21 0.94 -19.80
CA ALA A 12 -3.85 1.02 -19.24
C ALA A 12 -3.74 2.11 -18.16
N SER A 13 -4.29 3.30 -18.39
CA SER A 13 -4.26 4.39 -17.42
C SER A 13 -5.04 4.07 -16.14
N ILE A 14 -6.19 3.41 -16.27
CA ILE A 14 -7.00 2.95 -15.13
C ILE A 14 -6.21 1.91 -14.32
N LEU A 15 -5.61 0.92 -14.97
CA LEU A 15 -4.80 -0.10 -14.30
C LEU A 15 -3.62 0.52 -13.53
N ALA A 16 -2.90 1.44 -14.16
CA ALA A 16 -1.78 2.12 -13.52
C ALA A 16 -2.21 2.95 -12.30
N ALA A 17 -3.36 3.62 -12.38
CA ALA A 17 -3.91 4.42 -11.27
C ALA A 17 -4.47 3.54 -10.13
N CYS A 18 -5.05 2.39 -10.44
CA CYS A 18 -5.63 1.49 -9.44
C CYS A 18 -4.58 0.63 -8.71
N ALA A 19 -3.43 0.34 -9.32
CA ALA A 19 -2.45 -0.58 -8.73
C ALA A 19 -1.97 -0.18 -7.32
N PRO A 20 -1.65 1.09 -7.01
CA PRO A 20 -1.32 1.50 -5.64
C PRO A 20 -2.46 1.26 -4.65
N LEU A 21 -3.71 1.49 -5.05
CA LEU A 21 -4.89 1.25 -4.21
C LEU A 21 -5.07 -0.24 -3.91
N VAL A 22 -4.79 -1.11 -4.89
CA VAL A 22 -4.81 -2.57 -4.69
C VAL A 22 -3.75 -2.99 -3.67
N ILE A 23 -2.54 -2.42 -3.74
CA ILE A 23 -1.47 -2.71 -2.77
C ILE A 23 -1.89 -2.30 -1.36
N ILE A 24 -2.52 -1.13 -1.22
CA ILE A 24 -3.06 -0.64 0.05
C ILE A 24 -4.13 -1.61 0.60
N ALA A 25 -5.12 -1.97 -0.23
CA ALA A 25 -6.20 -2.89 0.16
C ALA A 25 -5.67 -4.28 0.53
N LEU A 26 -4.60 -4.75 -0.10
CA LEU A 26 -3.94 -6.00 0.26
C LEU A 26 -3.27 -5.91 1.63
N GLY A 27 -2.66 -4.77 1.98
CA GLY A 27 -2.14 -4.51 3.32
C GLY A 27 -3.25 -4.48 4.38
N GLU A 28 -4.35 -3.80 4.08
CA GLU A 28 -5.55 -3.74 4.95
C GLU A 28 -6.14 -5.14 5.19
N MET A 29 -6.26 -5.95 4.13
CA MET A 29 -6.70 -7.33 4.23
C MET A 29 -5.86 -8.13 5.23
N ILE A 30 -4.53 -7.94 5.25
CA ILE A 30 -3.66 -8.63 6.23
C ILE A 30 -4.03 -8.21 7.66
N THR A 31 -4.22 -6.91 7.90
CA THR A 31 -4.58 -6.42 9.24
C THR A 31 -5.94 -6.96 9.69
N GLU A 32 -6.96 -6.93 8.83
CA GLU A 32 -8.28 -7.46 9.17
C GLU A 32 -8.25 -8.97 9.40
N LYS A 33 -7.50 -9.72 8.58
CA LYS A 33 -7.33 -11.17 8.76
C LYS A 33 -6.58 -11.52 10.05
N SER A 34 -5.85 -10.57 10.65
CA SER A 34 -5.23 -10.73 11.97
C SER A 34 -6.14 -10.36 13.15
N GLY A 35 -7.38 -9.90 12.88
CA GLY A 35 -8.31 -9.48 13.92
C GLY A 35 -8.13 -8.02 14.39
N VAL A 36 -7.35 -7.22 13.66
CA VAL A 36 -7.10 -5.81 13.97
C VAL A 36 -7.65 -4.94 12.84
N ILE A 37 -8.67 -4.16 13.14
CA ILE A 37 -9.27 -3.21 12.19
C ILE A 37 -8.45 -1.92 12.22
N ASN A 38 -7.81 -1.58 11.10
CA ASN A 38 -6.98 -0.38 11.01
C ASN A 38 -7.74 0.80 10.40
N LEU A 39 -8.48 1.53 11.24
CA LEU A 39 -9.24 2.70 10.80
C LEU A 39 -8.39 3.96 10.57
N SER A 40 -7.07 3.89 10.81
CA SER A 40 -6.14 4.99 10.55
C SER A 40 -5.67 5.06 9.09
N LEU A 41 -6.09 4.11 8.26
CA LEU A 41 -5.51 3.86 6.96
C LEU A 41 -5.57 5.08 6.02
N ASP A 42 -6.70 5.78 5.98
CA ASP A 42 -6.86 6.99 5.16
C ASP A 42 -5.78 8.04 5.43
N GLY A 43 -5.58 8.39 6.71
CA GLY A 43 -4.52 9.32 7.12
C GLY A 43 -3.12 8.75 6.91
N THR A 44 -2.94 7.46 7.19
CA THR A 44 -1.64 6.77 7.04
C THR A 44 -1.15 6.80 5.61
N VAL A 45 -2.04 6.58 4.64
CA VAL A 45 -1.72 6.62 3.21
C VAL A 45 -1.28 8.03 2.80
N LEU A 46 -2.02 9.06 3.21
CA LEU A 46 -1.67 10.47 2.93
C LEU A 46 -0.30 10.83 3.50
N PHE A 47 -0.04 10.47 4.75
CA PHE A 47 1.23 10.74 5.42
C PHE A 47 2.39 9.97 4.79
N SER A 48 2.21 8.67 4.53
CA SER A 48 3.24 7.83 3.90
C SER A 48 3.57 8.29 2.48
N ALA A 49 2.56 8.72 1.71
CA ALA A 49 2.75 9.27 0.38
C ALA A 49 3.54 10.59 0.42
N MET A 50 3.22 11.48 1.36
CA MET A 50 3.96 12.72 1.57
C MET A 50 5.43 12.45 1.95
N VAL A 51 5.68 11.56 2.92
CA VAL A 51 7.03 11.17 3.33
C VAL A 51 7.80 10.55 2.17
N ALA A 52 7.17 9.64 1.40
CA ALA A 52 7.80 9.02 0.24
C ALA A 52 8.19 10.05 -0.82
N PHE A 53 7.30 11.00 -1.10
CA PHE A 53 7.53 12.06 -2.07
C PHE A 53 8.71 12.94 -1.67
N VAL A 54 8.71 13.45 -0.42
CA VAL A 54 9.78 14.32 0.06
C VAL A 54 11.12 13.59 0.10
N ALA A 55 11.15 12.37 0.62
CA ALA A 55 12.37 11.57 0.63
C ALA A 55 12.90 11.28 -0.78
N ALA A 56 12.03 10.94 -1.74
CA ALA A 56 12.45 10.74 -3.13
C ALA A 56 12.95 12.03 -3.77
N LYS A 57 12.34 13.17 -3.44
CA LYS A 57 12.69 14.47 -4.00
C LYS A 57 14.04 14.96 -3.51
N GLU A 58 14.26 14.94 -2.19
CA GLU A 58 15.49 15.43 -1.56
C GLU A 58 16.68 14.51 -1.84
N SER A 59 16.46 13.19 -1.85
CA SER A 59 17.52 12.23 -2.12
C SER A 59 17.80 12.01 -3.61
N GLY A 60 16.87 12.39 -4.49
CA GLY A 60 16.89 12.02 -5.91
C GLY A 60 16.70 10.51 -6.18
N SER A 61 16.44 9.69 -5.15
CA SER A 61 16.31 8.24 -5.26
C SER A 61 14.88 7.79 -4.98
N LEU A 62 14.26 7.19 -6.00
CA LEU A 62 12.91 6.63 -5.88
C LEU A 62 12.84 5.51 -4.83
N LEU A 63 13.89 4.70 -4.74
CA LEU A 63 13.93 3.57 -3.80
C LEU A 63 14.00 4.05 -2.34
N LEU A 64 14.74 5.13 -2.08
CA LEU A 64 14.76 5.74 -0.75
C LEU A 64 13.39 6.35 -0.38
N GLY A 65 12.71 6.98 -1.33
CA GLY A 65 11.34 7.44 -1.13
C GLY A 65 10.37 6.31 -0.79
N PHE A 66 10.41 5.22 -1.55
CA PHE A 66 9.57 4.04 -1.30
C PHE A 66 9.83 3.45 0.09
N MET A 67 11.11 3.30 0.47
CA MET A 67 11.51 2.81 1.79
C MET A 67 11.04 3.73 2.91
N ALA A 68 11.23 5.04 2.78
CA ALA A 68 10.83 6.02 3.78
C ALA A 68 9.30 6.06 3.98
N GLY A 69 8.53 6.04 2.89
CA GLY A 69 7.06 5.93 2.96
C GLY A 69 6.60 4.63 3.61
N GLY A 70 7.23 3.50 3.25
CA GLY A 70 6.97 2.21 3.88
C GLY A 70 7.25 2.23 5.39
N CYS A 71 8.35 2.85 5.81
CA CYS A 71 8.68 3.03 7.22
C CYS A 71 7.66 3.92 7.94
N ALA A 72 7.20 5.02 7.34
CA ALA A 72 6.16 5.87 7.91
C ALA A 72 4.84 5.10 8.14
N GLY A 73 4.42 4.32 7.14
CA GLY A 73 3.24 3.45 7.24
C GLY A 73 3.42 2.37 8.31
N MET A 74 4.59 1.74 8.38
CA MET A 74 4.93 0.75 9.39
C MET A 74 4.87 1.33 10.81
N VAL A 75 5.46 2.51 11.04
CA VAL A 75 5.41 3.20 12.34
C VAL A 75 3.96 3.49 12.74
N THR A 76 3.15 3.98 11.80
CA THR A 76 1.74 4.29 12.05
C THR A 76 0.94 3.03 12.39
N GLY A 77 1.16 1.92 11.66
CA GLY A 77 0.56 0.63 11.96
C GLY A 77 1.01 0.04 13.31
N LEU A 78 2.28 0.22 13.68
CA LEU A 78 2.79 -0.18 15.00
C LEU A 78 2.11 0.59 16.13
N VAL A 79 1.80 1.87 15.94
CA VAL A 79 1.01 2.65 16.91
C VAL A 79 -0.37 2.03 17.08
N VAL A 80 -1.09 1.75 16.00
CA VAL A 80 -2.41 1.09 16.08
C VAL A 80 -2.32 -0.25 16.82
N GLY A 81 -1.34 -1.10 16.45
CA GLY A 81 -1.14 -2.40 17.10
C GLY A 81 -0.77 -2.27 18.57
N TYR A 82 0.09 -1.31 18.94
CA TYR A 82 0.50 -1.10 20.31
C TYR A 82 -0.68 -0.67 21.20
N PHE A 83 -1.43 0.35 20.80
CA PHE A 83 -2.55 0.85 21.60
C PHE A 83 -3.73 -0.13 21.65
N SER A 84 -3.98 -0.88 20.57
CA SER A 84 -5.11 -1.83 20.55
C SER A 84 -4.79 -3.17 21.21
N ILE A 85 -3.60 -3.74 20.99
CA ILE A 85 -3.24 -5.07 21.47
C ILE A 85 -2.66 -4.99 22.90
N TYR A 86 -1.70 -4.10 23.15
CA TYR A 86 -1.04 -4.04 24.45
C TYR A 86 -1.83 -3.20 25.46
N LEU A 87 -2.34 -2.05 25.04
CA LEU A 87 -3.07 -1.14 25.94
C LEU A 87 -4.59 -1.39 25.97
N HIS A 88 -5.10 -2.34 25.18
CA HIS A 88 -6.52 -2.73 25.14
C HIS A 88 -7.47 -1.55 24.89
N LEU A 89 -7.01 -0.52 24.16
CA LEU A 89 -7.85 0.60 23.78
C LEU A 89 -8.72 0.28 22.56
N SER A 90 -9.81 1.04 22.43
CA SER A 90 -10.69 0.95 21.25
C SER A 90 -9.93 1.25 19.96
N GLN A 91 -9.86 0.24 19.08
CA GLN A 91 -9.26 0.34 17.73
C GLN A 91 -9.91 1.46 16.91
N VAL A 92 -11.22 1.65 17.06
CA VAL A 92 -11.98 2.68 16.35
C VAL A 92 -11.53 4.08 16.78
N ALA A 93 -11.43 4.33 18.08
CA ALA A 93 -11.04 5.63 18.61
C ALA A 93 -9.58 5.97 18.26
N VAL A 94 -8.65 5.02 18.47
CA VAL A 94 -7.23 5.17 18.11
C VAL A 94 -7.09 5.38 16.62
N GLY A 95 -7.79 4.59 15.81
CA GLY A 95 -7.75 4.65 14.35
C GLY A 95 -8.20 6.01 13.81
N PHE A 96 -9.34 6.53 14.27
CA PHE A 96 -9.84 7.85 13.85
C PHE A 96 -8.89 8.98 14.26
N ALA A 97 -8.44 9.00 15.51
CA ALA A 97 -7.52 10.02 15.99
C ALA A 97 -6.22 10.02 15.19
N LEU A 98 -5.68 8.83 14.92
CA LEU A 98 -4.45 8.67 14.14
C LEU A 98 -4.65 9.03 12.66
N SER A 99 -5.82 8.76 12.09
CA SER A 99 -6.17 9.17 10.72
C SER A 99 -6.12 10.69 10.57
N LEU A 100 -6.76 11.43 11.49
CA LEU A 100 -6.74 12.89 11.50
C LEU A 100 -5.33 13.43 11.71
N LEU A 101 -4.61 12.89 12.69
CA LEU A 101 -3.24 13.29 12.99
C LEU A 101 -2.32 13.12 11.77
N CYS A 102 -2.34 11.94 11.14
CA CYS A 102 -1.50 11.65 9.98
C CYS A 102 -1.85 12.55 8.78
N ARG A 103 -3.15 12.77 8.53
CA ARG A 103 -3.62 13.69 7.49
C ARG A 103 -3.12 15.11 7.71
N ASP A 104 -3.26 15.63 8.93
CA ASP A 104 -2.86 16.99 9.25
C ASP A 104 -1.33 17.15 9.25
N LEU A 105 -0.57 16.15 9.72
CA LEU A 105 0.88 16.12 9.58
C LEU A 105 1.30 16.13 8.11
N ALA A 106 0.64 15.34 7.26
CA ALA A 106 0.94 15.29 5.83
C ALA A 106 0.77 16.66 5.18
N TYR A 107 -0.29 17.39 5.54
CA TYR A 107 -0.52 18.73 5.01
C TYR A 107 0.42 19.77 5.59
N PHE A 108 0.69 19.72 6.88
CA PHE A 108 1.58 20.67 7.55
C PHE A 108 3.03 20.52 7.04
N LEU A 109 3.58 19.31 7.08
CA LEU A 109 4.95 19.02 6.66
C LEU A 109 5.11 19.02 5.13
N GLY A 110 4.07 18.64 4.40
CA GLY A 110 4.06 18.64 2.94
C GLY A 110 3.81 20.00 2.29
N ASN A 111 3.38 21.01 3.06
CA ASN A 111 3.04 22.34 2.53
C ASN A 111 4.16 22.96 1.67
N PRO A 112 5.44 22.96 2.09
CA PRO A 112 6.54 23.53 1.29
C PRO A 112 6.77 22.80 -0.03
N TYR A 113 6.38 21.53 -0.09
CA TYR A 113 6.53 20.66 -1.26
C TYR A 113 5.27 20.65 -2.15
N SER A 114 4.23 21.38 -1.76
CA SER A 114 3.01 21.48 -2.54
C SER A 114 3.29 22.06 -3.92
N ARG A 115 2.72 21.43 -4.96
CA ARG A 115 2.89 21.82 -6.38
C ARG A 115 4.31 21.71 -6.92
N VAL A 116 5.24 21.13 -6.16
CA VAL A 116 6.58 20.81 -6.68
C VAL A 116 6.47 19.55 -7.55
N PRO A 117 7.07 19.53 -8.76
CA PRO A 117 7.08 18.31 -9.56
C PRO A 117 7.94 17.24 -8.89
N GLY A 118 7.35 16.04 -8.80
CA GLY A 118 8.04 14.85 -8.33
C GLY A 118 9.15 14.38 -9.25
N PRO A 119 10.02 13.48 -8.77
CA PRO A 119 11.03 12.85 -9.63
C PRO A 119 10.36 12.11 -10.79
N THR A 120 10.91 12.27 -12.00
CA THR A 120 10.40 11.60 -13.19
C THR A 120 10.61 10.10 -13.07
N LEU A 121 9.52 9.35 -13.03
CA LEU A 121 9.54 7.90 -13.15
C LEU A 121 9.84 7.55 -14.60
N ILE A 122 11.07 7.12 -14.89
CA ILE A 122 11.35 6.46 -16.18
C ILE A 122 10.57 5.15 -16.12
N SER A 123 9.50 5.05 -16.91
CA SER A 123 8.70 3.82 -17.03
C SER A 123 9.55 2.76 -17.72
N SER A 124 10.42 2.09 -16.98
CA SER A 124 11.21 0.98 -17.49
C SER A 124 10.30 -0.23 -17.62
N LYS A 125 10.13 -0.71 -18.86
CA LYS A 125 9.61 -2.06 -19.08
C LYS A 125 10.52 -3.06 -18.39
N LEU A 126 9.95 -4.14 -17.85
CA LEU A 126 10.74 -5.21 -17.26
C LEU A 126 11.68 -5.80 -18.34
N PRO A 127 12.99 -6.00 -18.06
CA PRO A 127 13.97 -6.39 -19.07
C PRO A 127 13.71 -7.77 -19.72
N PHE A 128 12.89 -8.62 -19.10
CA PHE A 128 12.56 -9.96 -19.60
C PHE A 128 11.15 -10.06 -20.19
N ASN A 129 10.55 -8.94 -20.59
CA ASN A 129 9.17 -8.92 -21.05
C ASN A 129 8.93 -9.81 -22.28
N ASP A 130 9.86 -9.83 -23.22
CA ASP A 130 9.68 -10.47 -24.53
C ASP A 130 9.69 -12.02 -24.45
N MET A 131 10.08 -12.61 -23.32
CA MET A 131 10.13 -14.06 -23.10
C MET A 131 8.85 -14.61 -22.45
N LEU A 132 7.93 -13.74 -22.03
CA LEU A 132 6.71 -14.11 -21.32
C LEU A 132 5.56 -14.43 -22.28
N PRO A 133 4.57 -15.26 -21.88
CA PRO A 133 3.31 -15.42 -22.60
C PRO A 133 2.59 -14.09 -22.86
N ASP A 134 1.90 -13.96 -24.00
CA ASP A 134 1.25 -12.72 -24.46
C ASP A 134 0.39 -12.00 -23.41
N PHE A 135 -0.28 -12.75 -22.53
CA PHE A 135 -1.10 -12.15 -21.48
C PHE A 135 -0.25 -11.50 -20.37
N LEU A 136 0.90 -12.10 -20.02
CA LEU A 136 1.84 -11.55 -19.04
C LEU A 136 2.62 -10.37 -19.61
N GLN A 137 2.88 -10.36 -20.91
CA GLN A 137 3.54 -9.24 -21.57
C GLN A 137 2.73 -7.95 -21.46
N LYS A 138 1.40 -8.04 -21.56
CA LYS A 138 0.49 -6.89 -21.42
C LYS A 138 0.51 -6.26 -20.02
N ILE A 139 0.63 -7.10 -18.99
CA ILE A 139 0.71 -6.66 -17.58
C ILE A 139 2.10 -6.08 -17.30
N THR A 140 3.15 -6.74 -17.78
CA THR A 140 4.54 -6.41 -17.50
C THR A 140 5.04 -5.21 -18.32
N ALA A 141 4.30 -4.83 -19.36
CA ALA A 141 4.49 -3.59 -20.10
C ALA A 141 3.97 -2.33 -19.37
N GLN A 142 3.19 -2.49 -18.29
CA GLN A 142 2.68 -1.39 -17.46
C GLN A 142 3.76 -0.88 -16.49
N PRO A 143 3.56 0.29 -15.83
CA PRO A 143 4.45 0.74 -14.76
C PRO A 143 4.62 -0.34 -13.69
N LEU A 144 5.82 -0.43 -13.09
CA LEU A 144 6.24 -1.50 -12.17
C LEU A 144 5.26 -1.79 -11.02
N THR A 145 4.46 -0.80 -10.61
CA THR A 145 3.42 -0.93 -9.59
C THR A 145 2.35 -1.97 -9.95
N VAL A 146 1.97 -2.08 -11.23
CA VAL A 146 0.94 -3.01 -11.72
C VAL A 146 1.38 -4.47 -11.58
N PRO A 147 2.48 -4.93 -12.20
CA PRO A 147 2.94 -6.31 -12.03
C PRO A 147 3.29 -6.61 -10.57
N PHE A 148 3.79 -5.63 -9.81
CA PHE A 148 4.03 -5.79 -8.38
C PHE A 148 2.74 -6.06 -7.60
N ALA A 149 1.66 -5.32 -7.86
CA ALA A 149 0.37 -5.54 -7.21
C ALA A 149 -0.19 -6.95 -7.51
N PHE A 150 -0.10 -7.42 -8.76
CA PHE A 150 -0.52 -8.78 -9.14
C PHE A 150 0.35 -9.86 -8.48
N ALA A 151 1.66 -9.65 -8.44
CA ALA A 151 2.57 -10.57 -7.76
C ALA A 151 2.27 -10.66 -6.26
N LEU A 152 2.02 -9.51 -5.60
CA LEU A 152 1.67 -9.44 -4.19
C LEU A 152 0.32 -10.11 -3.91
N LEU A 153 -0.67 -9.91 -4.77
CA LEU A 153 -1.96 -10.60 -4.71
C LEU A 153 -1.78 -12.12 -4.78
N ALA A 154 -1.05 -12.61 -5.78
CA ALA A 154 -0.79 -14.04 -5.94
C ALA A 154 -0.05 -14.63 -4.73
N LEU A 155 0.95 -13.90 -4.21
CA LEU A 155 1.69 -14.26 -3.01
C LEU A 155 0.79 -14.35 -1.78
N LEU A 156 -0.10 -13.37 -1.56
CA LEU A 156 -1.02 -13.39 -0.41
C LEU A 156 -2.07 -14.50 -0.53
N ILE A 157 -2.60 -14.77 -1.73
CA ILE A 157 -3.47 -15.92 -1.97
C ILE A 157 -2.74 -17.21 -1.58
N TRP A 158 -1.48 -17.36 -2.02
CA TRP A 158 -0.68 -18.53 -1.69
C TRP A 158 -0.41 -18.63 -0.18
N PHE A 159 -0.02 -17.53 0.45
CA PHE A 159 0.27 -17.44 1.88
C PHE A 159 -0.95 -17.83 2.73
N PHE A 160 -2.12 -17.24 2.47
CA PHE A 160 -3.32 -17.50 3.27
C PHE A 160 -3.97 -18.86 3.02
N LYS A 161 -3.72 -19.51 1.87
CA LYS A 161 -4.28 -20.83 1.55
C LYS A 161 -3.34 -21.98 1.87
N PHE A 162 -2.04 -21.81 1.64
CA PHE A 162 -1.08 -22.93 1.64
C PHE A 162 0.01 -22.80 2.70
N SER A 163 0.19 -21.65 3.36
CA SER A 163 1.18 -21.49 4.44
C SER A 163 0.57 -21.73 5.83
N ARG A 164 1.31 -22.45 6.69
CA ARG A 164 0.93 -22.67 8.10
C ARG A 164 0.75 -21.35 8.84
N THR A 165 1.67 -20.41 8.68
CA THR A 165 1.62 -19.10 9.35
C THR A 165 0.43 -18.27 8.88
N GLY A 166 0.08 -18.34 7.59
CA GLY A 166 -1.09 -17.65 7.04
C GLY A 166 -2.41 -18.22 7.57
N LEU A 167 -2.50 -19.55 7.70
CA LEU A 167 -3.65 -20.20 8.32
C LEU A 167 -3.75 -19.85 9.81
N GLN A 168 -2.64 -19.90 10.56
CA GLN A 168 -2.60 -19.52 11.97
C GLN A 168 -3.03 -18.07 12.18
N LEU A 169 -2.50 -17.13 11.40
CA LEU A 169 -2.85 -15.71 11.49
C LEU A 169 -4.37 -15.50 11.35
N ARG A 170 -4.99 -16.17 10.38
CA ARG A 170 -6.44 -16.12 10.15
C ARG A 170 -7.23 -16.74 11.30
N SER A 171 -6.78 -17.88 11.83
CA SER A 171 -7.45 -18.54 12.95
C SER A 171 -7.45 -17.66 14.21
N VAL A 172 -6.32 -17.00 14.50
CA VAL A 172 -6.22 -16.05 15.61
C VAL A 172 -7.13 -14.85 15.39
N GLY A 173 -7.18 -14.31 14.15
CA GLY A 173 -8.05 -13.19 13.83
C GLY A 173 -9.55 -13.51 13.90
N GLU A 174 -9.95 -14.74 13.53
CA GLU A 174 -11.35 -15.20 13.58
C GLU A 174 -11.83 -15.46 15.01
N ASN A 175 -10.98 -15.97 15.89
CA ASN A 175 -11.30 -16.16 17.30
C ASN A 175 -10.09 -15.92 18.21
N PRO A 176 -9.86 -14.66 18.65
CA PRO A 176 -8.72 -14.32 19.50
C PRO A 176 -8.75 -15.07 20.83
N ALA A 177 -9.94 -15.31 21.40
CA ALA A 177 -10.08 -15.98 22.69
C ALA A 177 -9.62 -17.44 22.66
N ALA A 178 -9.79 -18.12 21.52
CA ALA A 178 -9.32 -19.50 21.33
C ALA A 178 -7.79 -19.59 21.18
N ALA A 179 -7.10 -18.50 20.84
CA ALA A 179 -5.65 -18.48 20.70
C ALA A 179 -4.91 -18.40 22.05
N PHE A 180 -5.59 -17.97 23.12
CA PHE A 180 -5.04 -17.84 24.48
C PHE A 180 -5.39 -19.01 25.42
N ALA A 181 -6.24 -19.96 24.97
CA ALA A 181 -6.68 -21.12 25.74
C ALA A 181 -5.74 -22.32 25.57
#